data_AF-A0A5C5XHR1-F1
#
_entry.id   AF-A0A5C5XHR1-F1
#
_cell.length_a   1.000
_cell.length_b   1.000
_cell.length_c   1.000
_cell.angle_alpha   90.00
_cell.angle_beta   90.00
_cell.angle_gamma   90.00
#
_symmetry.space_group_name_H-M   'P 1'
#
loop_
_entity.id
_entity.type
_entity.pdbx_description
1 polymer ?
#
loop_
_entity_poly.entity_id
_entity_poly.type
_entity_poly.pdbx_seq_one_letter_code
_entity_poly.pdbx_strand_id
1 'polypeptide(L)'
;MSALQTRSKSLDEIEFEIIEFPNGTMKRFVYENGTSFEEYKSHASWLGMPFYHRTSGRNPVTGKLVPAKGVIAVGRRAYGVIACGQMACGLITFGQLSLGVLFGVGQATTGLVAVGQLGISAFFGLGQIVIGHMAIGQVAYGRYVLAQLGWGEHVWDTRAVDPVAVQNFEWLTSLLM
;
A
#
# COMPACT_ATOMS: atom_id res chain seq x y z
N MET A 1 16.59 0.42 -19.77
CA MET A 1 16.80 1.88 -19.68
C MET A 1 18.30 2.11 -19.56
N SER A 2 18.90 2.89 -20.45
CA SER A 2 20.36 3.12 -20.44
C SER A 2 20.70 4.34 -19.56
N ALA A 3 21.79 4.24 -18.80
CA ALA A 3 22.28 5.32 -17.94
C ALA A 3 22.93 6.42 -18.81
N LEU A 4 22.64 7.68 -18.52
CA LEU A 4 23.20 8.81 -19.25
C LEU A 4 24.57 9.23 -18.72
N GLN A 5 24.71 9.26 -17.39
CA GLN A 5 25.93 9.70 -16.73
C GLN A 5 26.01 9.14 -15.31
N THR A 6 27.19 8.67 -14.91
CA THR A 6 27.49 8.28 -13.52
C THR A 6 28.47 9.28 -12.93
N ARG A 7 28.21 9.78 -11.72
CA ARG A 7 29.09 10.67 -10.97
C ARG A 7 29.14 10.28 -9.50
N SER A 8 30.27 10.46 -8.83
CA SER A 8 30.37 10.32 -7.37
C SER A 8 30.10 11.67 -6.70
N LYS A 9 29.49 11.63 -5.50
CA LYS A 9 29.36 12.81 -4.63
C LYS A 9 29.64 12.43 -3.19
N SER A 10 30.61 13.08 -2.56
CA SER A 10 30.89 12.94 -1.14
C SER A 10 29.92 13.78 -0.29
N LEU A 11 29.38 13.16 0.77
CA LEU A 11 28.63 13.81 1.84
C LEU A 11 29.08 13.14 3.14
N ASP A 12 29.65 13.89 4.08
CA ASP A 12 30.11 13.38 5.38
C ASP A 12 30.97 12.11 5.24
N GLU A 13 32.10 12.19 4.51
CA GLU A 13 33.02 11.09 4.16
C GLU A 13 32.45 9.96 3.27
N ILE A 14 31.13 9.89 3.07
CA ILE A 14 30.48 8.84 2.29
C ILE A 14 30.32 9.25 0.83
N GLU A 15 30.91 8.48 -0.08
CA GLU A 15 30.74 8.66 -1.53
C GLU A 15 29.49 7.92 -2.04
N PHE A 16 28.54 8.68 -2.55
CA PHE A 16 27.38 8.14 -3.24
C PHE A 16 27.63 8.03 -4.74
N GLU A 17 27.23 6.92 -5.34
CA GLU A 17 27.10 6.77 -6.78
C GLU A 17 25.79 7.43 -7.22
N ILE A 18 25.87 8.45 -8.07
CA ILE A 18 24.71 9.12 -8.65
C ILE A 18 24.65 8.76 -10.13
N ILE A 19 23.56 8.10 -10.51
CA ILE A 19 23.28 7.70 -11.89
C ILE A 19 22.13 8.57 -12.41
N GLU A 20 22.39 9.32 -13.48
CA GLU A 20 21.38 10.11 -14.17
C GLU A 20 20.73 9.28 -15.29
N PHE A 21 19.40 9.28 -15.31
CA PHE A 21 18.56 8.70 -16.34
C PHE A 21 17.77 9.81 -17.04
N PRO A 22 17.23 9.59 -18.26
CA PRO A 22 16.43 10.60 -18.95
C PRO A 22 15.18 11.05 -18.17
N ASN A 23 14.69 10.20 -17.26
CA ASN A 23 13.43 10.38 -16.54
C ASN A 23 13.62 10.50 -15.02
N GLY A 24 14.84 10.52 -14.51
CA GLY A 24 15.10 10.43 -13.08
C GLY A 24 16.57 10.39 -12.70
N THR A 25 16.81 10.46 -11.40
CA THR A 25 18.14 10.32 -10.82
C THR A 25 18.10 9.22 -9.77
N MET A 26 19.09 8.33 -9.80
CA MET A 26 19.29 7.30 -8.79
C MET A 26 20.51 7.61 -7.96
N LYS A 27 20.34 7.61 -6.64
CA LYS A 27 21.41 7.70 -5.65
C LYS A 27 21.61 6.31 -5.05
N ARG A 28 22.83 5.78 -5.14
CA ARG A 28 23.19 4.44 -4.70
C ARG A 28 24.42 4.48 -3.79
N PHE A 29 24.45 3.57 -2.82
CA PHE A 29 25.61 3.28 -1.99
C PHE A 29 25.67 1.79 -1.70
N VAL A 30 26.84 1.17 -1.80
CA VAL A 30 27.04 -0.26 -1.54
C VAL A 30 27.87 -0.40 -0.27
N TYR A 31 27.36 -1.16 0.70
CA TYR A 31 28.05 -1.47 1.95
C TYR A 31 29.04 -2.63 1.75
N GLU A 32 30.07 -2.69 2.60
CA GLU A 32 31.07 -3.77 2.60
C GLU A 32 30.45 -5.18 2.73
N ASN A 33 29.32 -5.28 3.44
CA ASN A 33 28.59 -6.53 3.62
C ASN A 33 27.75 -6.95 2.38
N GLY A 34 27.86 -6.24 1.26
CA GLY A 34 27.15 -6.51 0.01
C GLY A 34 25.72 -5.98 -0.05
N THR A 35 25.17 -5.41 1.04
CA THR A 35 23.88 -4.72 1.00
C THR A 35 24.04 -3.36 0.32
N SER A 36 22.94 -2.76 -0.14
CA SER A 36 22.97 -1.43 -0.74
C SER A 36 21.80 -0.54 -0.33
N PHE A 37 22.07 0.76 -0.34
CA PHE A 37 21.08 1.83 -0.31
C PHE A 37 20.81 2.29 -1.74
N GLU A 38 19.54 2.43 -2.10
CA GLU A 38 19.11 2.95 -3.40
C GLU A 38 17.93 3.91 -3.20
N GLU A 39 18.03 5.09 -3.81
CA GLU A 39 16.96 6.10 -3.84
C GLU A 39 16.82 6.61 -5.27
N TYR A 40 15.70 6.31 -5.92
CA TYR A 40 15.36 6.82 -7.24
C TYR A 40 14.28 7.88 -7.12
N LYS A 41 14.47 9.02 -7.80
CA LYS A 41 13.45 10.07 -7.95
C LYS A 41 13.29 10.45 -9.41
N SER A 42 12.04 10.49 -9.88
CA SER A 42 11.75 11.03 -11.21
C SER A 42 11.99 12.53 -11.27
N HIS A 43 12.39 13.02 -12.45
CA HIS A 43 12.49 14.47 -12.70
C HIS A 43 11.11 15.12 -12.80
N ALA A 44 10.14 14.40 -13.37
CA ALA A 44 8.75 14.81 -13.34
C ALA A 44 8.28 14.94 -11.88
N SER A 45 7.64 16.06 -11.56
CA SER A 45 7.12 16.35 -10.23
C SER A 45 5.71 16.94 -10.30
N TRP A 46 4.93 16.70 -9.26
CA TRP A 46 3.59 17.22 -9.07
C TRP A 46 3.44 17.69 -7.62
N LEU A 47 3.00 18.95 -7.44
CA LEU A 47 2.89 19.60 -6.11
C LEU A 47 4.19 19.56 -5.29
N GLY A 48 5.35 19.69 -5.95
CA GLY A 48 6.66 19.62 -5.30
C GLY A 48 7.10 18.21 -4.87
N MET A 49 6.32 17.17 -5.19
CA MET A 49 6.67 15.78 -4.97
C MET A 49 7.05 15.11 -6.29
N PRO A 50 8.04 14.18 -6.32
CA PRO A 50 8.35 13.43 -7.53
C PRO A 50 7.15 12.58 -7.96
N PHE A 51 6.97 12.43 -9.27
CA PHE A 51 5.95 11.56 -9.84
C PHE A 51 6.18 10.09 -9.44
N TYR A 52 7.44 9.63 -9.47
CA TYR A 52 7.84 8.30 -9.00
C TYR A 52 9.03 8.41 -8.04
N HIS A 53 8.90 7.76 -6.88
CA HIS A 53 9.95 7.71 -5.87
C HIS A 53 10.07 6.28 -5.34
N ARG A 54 11.25 5.70 -5.49
CA ARG A 54 11.60 4.38 -4.96
C ARG A 54 12.73 4.48 -3.94
N THR A 55 12.56 3.85 -2.78
CA THR A 55 13.63 3.73 -1.78
C THR A 55 13.87 2.28 -1.36
N SER A 56 15.14 1.90 -1.21
CA SER A 56 15.58 0.60 -0.71
C SER A 56 16.81 0.77 0.17
N GLY A 57 16.93 -0.09 1.19
CA GLY A 57 18.04 -0.04 2.14
C GLY A 57 17.94 1.07 3.20
N ARG A 58 18.94 1.13 4.07
CA ARG A 58 19.11 2.19 5.07
C ARG A 58 20.03 3.25 4.49
N ASN A 59 19.81 4.51 4.83
CA ASN A 59 20.71 5.58 4.42
C ASN A 59 22.05 5.43 5.18
N PRO A 60 23.22 5.50 4.49
CA PRO A 60 24.52 5.27 5.13
C PRO A 60 24.94 6.40 6.07
N VAL A 61 24.49 7.64 5.85
CA VAL A 61 24.81 8.79 6.71
C VAL A 61 23.95 8.77 7.98
N THR A 62 22.65 8.51 7.85
CA THR A 62 21.71 8.60 9.00
C THR A 62 21.40 7.27 9.67
N GLY A 63 21.72 6.14 9.04
CA GLY A 63 21.34 4.79 9.47
C GLY A 63 19.84 4.48 9.37
N LYS A 64 19.01 5.43 8.95
CA LYS A 64 17.53 5.32 8.94
C LYS A 64 17.00 4.90 7.57
N LEU A 65 15.80 4.33 7.56
CA LEU A 65 15.05 4.10 6.32
C LEU A 65 14.58 5.45 5.77
N VAL A 66 14.83 5.70 4.49
CA VAL A 66 14.31 6.89 3.80
C VAL A 66 12.88 6.60 3.35
N PRO A 67 11.88 7.40 3.77
CA PRO A 67 10.51 7.23 3.30
C PRO A 67 10.40 7.63 1.83
N ALA A 68 9.80 6.76 1.02
CA ALA A 68 9.41 7.09 -0.35
C ALA A 68 8.19 8.01 -0.30
N LYS A 69 8.26 9.13 -1.01
CA LYS A 69 7.21 10.17 -1.10
C LYS A 69 7.04 10.62 -2.55
N GLY A 70 5.84 10.48 -3.10
CA GLY A 70 5.57 10.84 -4.50
C GLY A 70 4.14 10.58 -4.93
N VAL A 71 3.81 10.81 -6.20
CA VAL A 71 2.51 10.35 -6.77
C VAL A 71 2.45 8.83 -6.68
N ILE A 72 3.51 8.17 -7.17
CA ILE A 72 3.75 6.73 -7.01
C ILE A 72 4.96 6.54 -6.09
N ALA A 73 4.74 5.97 -4.91
CA ALA A 73 5.76 5.76 -3.90
C ALA A 73 5.99 4.26 -3.65
N VAL A 74 7.24 3.81 -3.74
CA VAL A 74 7.62 2.41 -3.51
C VAL A 74 8.76 2.33 -2.50
N GLY A 75 8.55 1.65 -1.39
CA GLY A 75 9.61 1.45 -0.39
C GLY A 75 9.09 0.86 0.91
N ARG A 76 9.97 0.57 1.87
CA ARG A 76 9.54 0.02 3.17
C ARG A 76 8.53 0.94 3.89
N ARG A 77 8.70 2.26 3.74
CA ARG A 77 7.74 3.29 4.16
C ARG A 77 7.38 4.12 2.93
N ALA A 78 6.14 4.04 2.46
CA ALA A 78 5.68 4.68 1.24
C ALA A 78 4.49 5.60 1.51
N TYR A 79 4.58 6.84 1.02
CA TYR A 79 3.54 7.87 1.17
C TYR A 79 3.26 8.48 -0.20
N GLY A 80 2.02 8.37 -0.69
CA GLY A 80 1.71 8.89 -2.02
C GLY A 80 0.25 8.76 -2.41
N VAL A 81 -0.06 9.08 -3.67
CA VAL A 81 -1.39 8.77 -4.22
C VAL A 81 -1.52 7.25 -4.37
N ILE A 82 -0.53 6.63 -5.00
CA ILE A 82 -0.35 5.18 -5.08
C ILE A 82 0.88 4.82 -4.27
N ALA A 83 0.72 4.07 -3.18
CA ALA A 83 1.81 3.68 -2.29
C ALA A 83 1.95 2.16 -2.19
N CYS A 84 3.18 1.65 -2.34
CA CYS A 84 3.50 0.24 -2.19
C CYS A 84 4.66 0.05 -1.20
N GLY A 85 4.43 -0.73 -0.14
CA GLY A 85 5.43 -0.87 0.91
C GLY A 85 5.07 -1.81 2.06
N GLN A 86 5.97 -1.96 3.03
CA GLN A 86 5.61 -2.65 4.27
C GLN A 86 4.62 -1.80 5.07
N MET A 87 4.87 -0.49 5.14
CA MET A 87 3.93 0.52 5.58
C MET A 87 3.64 1.47 4.42
N ALA A 88 2.40 1.45 3.93
CA ALA A 88 1.92 2.27 2.82
C ALA A 88 0.79 3.19 3.32
N CYS A 89 0.83 4.47 2.94
CA CYS A 89 -0.22 5.44 3.27
C CYS A 89 -0.53 6.28 2.04
N GLY A 90 -1.80 6.39 1.67
CA GLY A 90 -2.18 7.03 0.43
C GLY A 90 -3.64 6.89 0.03
N LEU A 91 -3.93 7.26 -1.21
CA LEU A 91 -5.27 7.09 -1.79
C LEU A 91 -5.53 5.62 -2.15
N ILE A 92 -4.53 5.01 -2.80
CA ILE A 92 -4.50 3.61 -3.21
C ILE A 92 -3.23 2.99 -2.62
N THR A 93 -3.36 1.95 -1.81
CA THR A 93 -2.24 1.39 -1.07
C THR A 93 -2.13 -0.13 -1.19
N PHE A 94 -0.88 -0.62 -1.24
CA PHE A 94 -0.52 -2.03 -1.26
C PHE A 94 0.57 -2.28 -0.21
N GLY A 95 0.32 -3.14 0.77
CA GLY A 95 1.34 -3.38 1.80
C GLY A 95 0.94 -4.31 2.92
N GLN A 96 1.85 -4.56 3.86
CA GLN A 96 1.49 -5.29 5.08
C GLN A 96 0.55 -4.45 5.95
N LEU A 97 0.97 -3.22 6.23
CA LEU A 97 0.13 -2.17 6.80
C LEU A 97 -0.22 -1.17 5.70
N SER A 98 -1.48 -1.19 5.28
CA SER A 98 -1.99 -0.48 4.11
C SER A 98 -3.04 0.54 4.54
N LEU A 99 -2.64 1.79 4.73
CA LEU A 99 -3.50 2.89 5.15
C LEU A 99 -4.04 3.63 3.92
N GLY A 100 -4.99 2.99 3.23
CA GLY A 100 -5.67 3.53 2.08
C GLY A 100 -6.85 4.41 2.48
N VAL A 101 -7.13 5.45 1.68
CA VAL A 101 -8.36 6.25 1.78
C VAL A 101 -9.44 5.72 0.83
N LEU A 102 -9.12 5.48 -0.45
CA LEU A 102 -10.08 4.90 -1.41
C LEU A 102 -9.94 3.39 -1.48
N PHE A 103 -8.73 2.90 -1.67
CA PHE A 103 -8.48 1.48 -1.88
C PHE A 103 -7.25 1.02 -1.11
N GLY A 104 -7.42 0.01 -0.26
CA GLY A 104 -6.31 -0.58 0.49
C GLY A 104 -6.27 -2.09 0.32
N VAL A 105 -5.10 -2.62 -0.05
CA VAL A 105 -4.81 -4.06 -0.07
C VAL A 105 -3.69 -4.37 0.89
N GLY A 106 -3.88 -5.35 1.78
CA GLY A 106 -2.82 -5.74 2.71
C GLY A 106 -3.15 -6.80 3.75
N GLN A 107 -2.24 -6.98 4.71
CA GLN A 107 -2.52 -7.82 5.88
C GLN A 107 -3.42 -7.07 6.87
N ALA A 108 -3.03 -5.85 7.23
CA ALA A 108 -3.86 -4.91 7.97
C ALA A 108 -4.12 -3.70 7.07
N THR A 109 -5.38 -3.45 6.73
CA THR A 109 -5.74 -2.48 5.69
C THR A 109 -6.93 -1.62 6.05
N THR A 110 -6.92 -0.38 5.56
CA THR A 110 -8.04 0.55 5.63
C THR A 110 -8.42 1.09 4.25
N GLY A 111 -9.66 1.56 4.09
CA GLY A 111 -10.08 2.29 2.89
C GLY A 111 -11.59 2.43 2.76
N LEU A 112 -12.04 3.17 1.76
CA LEU A 112 -13.43 3.08 1.31
C LEU A 112 -13.72 1.63 0.88
N VAL A 113 -12.80 1.07 0.11
CA VAL A 113 -12.72 -0.35 -0.24
C VAL A 113 -11.44 -0.93 0.38
N ALA A 114 -11.56 -2.02 1.14
CA ALA A 114 -10.43 -2.66 1.79
C ALA A 114 -10.42 -4.18 1.56
N VAL A 115 -9.30 -4.71 1.08
CA VAL A 115 -9.12 -6.15 0.82
C VAL A 115 -7.90 -6.65 1.59
N GLY A 116 -8.09 -7.50 2.59
CA GLY A 116 -6.99 -7.95 3.41
C GLY A 116 -7.35 -8.91 4.53
N GLN A 117 -6.36 -9.39 5.28
CA GLN A 117 -6.66 -10.31 6.40
C GLN A 117 -7.46 -9.59 7.49
N LEU A 118 -7.01 -8.40 7.89
CA LEU A 118 -7.67 -7.49 8.81
C LEU A 118 -8.06 -6.23 8.03
N GLY A 119 -9.36 -6.02 7.83
CA GLY A 119 -9.88 -4.90 7.03
C GLY A 119 -10.79 -4.00 7.85
N ILE A 120 -10.52 -2.70 7.83
CA ILE A 120 -11.48 -1.67 8.24
C ILE A 120 -11.88 -0.87 7.01
N SER A 121 -13.14 -0.97 6.61
CA SER A 121 -13.65 -0.36 5.40
C SER A 121 -14.81 0.59 5.69
N ALA A 122 -14.89 1.70 4.97
CA ALA A 122 -16.03 2.60 5.08
C ALA A 122 -17.22 2.12 4.23
N PHE A 123 -16.97 1.52 3.07
CA PHE A 123 -18.01 1.04 2.16
C PHE A 123 -17.96 -0.47 1.96
N PHE A 124 -16.86 -1.01 1.43
CA PHE A 124 -16.75 -2.45 1.14
C PHE A 124 -15.47 -3.05 1.72
N GLY A 125 -15.61 -4.16 2.42
CA GLY A 125 -14.49 -4.90 3.01
C GLY A 125 -14.55 -6.37 2.66
N LEU A 126 -13.40 -6.93 2.28
CA LEU A 126 -13.23 -8.36 2.00
C LEU A 126 -12.00 -8.89 2.76
N GLY A 127 -12.17 -9.93 3.57
CA GLY A 127 -11.07 -10.39 4.41
C GLY A 127 -11.34 -11.55 5.34
N GLN A 128 -10.41 -11.80 6.27
CA GLN A 128 -10.64 -12.78 7.34
C GLN A 128 -11.44 -12.14 8.48
N ILE A 129 -11.00 -10.97 8.94
CA ILE A 129 -11.69 -10.15 9.94
C ILE A 129 -11.97 -8.79 9.32
N VAL A 130 -13.25 -8.44 9.18
CA VAL A 130 -13.66 -7.22 8.49
C VAL A 130 -14.63 -6.40 9.32
N ILE A 131 -14.39 -5.09 9.38
CA ILE A 131 -15.34 -4.12 9.89
C ILE A 131 -15.69 -3.17 8.74
N GLY A 132 -16.98 -2.97 8.45
CA GLY A 132 -17.38 -1.98 7.45
C GLY A 132 -18.85 -1.98 7.10
N HIS A 133 -19.26 -1.16 6.13
CA HIS A 133 -20.66 -1.06 5.74
C HIS A 133 -21.16 -2.35 5.06
N MET A 134 -20.46 -2.79 4.01
CA MET A 134 -20.59 -4.13 3.41
C MET A 134 -19.35 -4.95 3.76
N ALA A 135 -19.50 -5.96 4.62
CA ALA A 135 -18.38 -6.74 5.13
C ALA A 135 -18.51 -8.21 4.74
N ILE A 136 -17.49 -8.73 4.05
CA ILE A 136 -17.38 -10.14 3.66
C ILE A 136 -16.17 -10.76 4.34
N GLY A 137 -16.36 -11.82 5.12
CA GLY A 137 -15.21 -12.52 5.71
C GLY A 137 -15.52 -13.73 6.57
N GLN A 138 -14.52 -14.22 7.32
CA GLN A 138 -14.75 -15.30 8.28
C GLN A 138 -15.45 -14.74 9.53
N VAL A 139 -14.93 -13.62 10.02
CA VAL A 139 -15.50 -12.82 11.10
C VAL A 139 -15.78 -11.42 10.56
N ALA A 140 -17.01 -10.93 10.70
CA ALA A 140 -17.34 -9.61 10.18
C ALA A 140 -18.34 -8.84 11.04
N TYR A 141 -18.19 -7.51 11.03
CA TYR A 141 -19.09 -6.57 11.69
C TYR A 141 -19.49 -5.45 10.73
N GLY A 142 -20.78 -5.15 10.61
CA GLY A 142 -21.24 -4.14 9.64
C GLY A 142 -22.74 -3.92 9.55
N ARG A 143 -23.17 -3.17 8.53
CA ARG A 143 -24.60 -3.03 8.20
C ARG A 143 -25.10 -4.22 7.40
N TYR A 144 -24.37 -4.57 6.33
CA TYR A 144 -24.59 -5.74 5.50
C TYR A 144 -23.41 -6.69 5.65
N VAL A 145 -23.66 -7.88 6.20
CA VAL A 145 -22.60 -8.83 6.55
C VAL A 145 -22.82 -10.16 5.87
N LEU A 146 -21.79 -10.65 5.19
CA LEU A 146 -21.69 -12.02 4.69
C LEU A 146 -20.48 -12.69 5.34
N ALA A 147 -20.71 -13.54 6.33
CA ALA A 147 -19.61 -14.17 7.06
C ALA A 147 -19.95 -15.51 7.68
N GLN A 148 -18.93 -16.27 8.12
CA GLN A 148 -19.19 -17.46 8.93
C GLN A 148 -19.73 -17.08 10.31
N LEU A 149 -19.17 -16.01 10.88
CA LEU A 149 -19.57 -15.42 12.15
C LEU A 149 -19.75 -13.90 11.97
N GLY A 150 -20.99 -13.45 11.85
CA GLY A 150 -21.33 -12.06 11.54
C GLY A 150 -22.11 -11.35 12.65
N TRP A 151 -21.95 -10.04 12.75
CA TRP A 151 -22.79 -9.18 13.60
C TRP A 151 -23.13 -7.88 12.87
N GLY A 152 -24.39 -7.44 12.96
CA GLY A 152 -24.84 -6.27 12.21
C GLY A 152 -26.36 -6.12 12.18
N GLU A 153 -26.83 -5.18 11.36
CA GLU A 153 -28.26 -4.97 11.08
C GLU A 153 -28.82 -6.07 10.17
N HIS A 154 -28.13 -6.35 9.06
CA HIS A 154 -28.50 -7.35 8.08
C HIS A 154 -27.37 -8.37 7.93
N VAL A 155 -27.58 -9.58 8.45
CA VAL A 155 -26.55 -10.61 8.54
C VAL A 155 -26.95 -11.85 7.75
N TRP A 156 -26.03 -12.31 6.91
CA TRP A 156 -26.03 -13.62 6.31
C TRP A 156 -24.84 -14.41 6.87
N ASP A 157 -25.12 -15.26 7.87
CA ASP A 157 -24.13 -16.14 8.48
C ASP A 157 -24.63 -17.58 8.69
N THR A 158 -23.85 -18.40 9.38
CA THR A 158 -24.19 -19.82 9.63
C THR A 158 -25.37 -20.03 10.58
N ARG A 159 -25.78 -18.99 11.31
CA ARG A 159 -26.83 -19.04 12.35
C ARG A 159 -28.14 -18.44 11.85
N ALA A 160 -28.07 -17.38 11.05
CA ALA A 160 -29.22 -16.68 10.51
C ALA A 160 -28.93 -16.14 9.10
N VAL A 161 -29.96 -16.17 8.27
CA VAL A 161 -29.92 -15.65 6.90
C VAL A 161 -31.01 -14.58 6.76
N ASP A 162 -30.62 -13.31 6.80
CA ASP A 162 -31.53 -12.19 6.53
C ASP A 162 -31.76 -12.05 5.00
N PRO A 163 -33.01 -12.10 4.51
CA PRO A 163 -33.34 -11.87 3.11
C PRO A 163 -32.77 -10.56 2.54
N VAL A 164 -32.72 -9.50 3.36
CA VAL A 164 -32.17 -8.19 2.94
C VAL A 164 -30.67 -8.28 2.70
N ALA A 165 -29.95 -9.04 3.54
CA ALA A 165 -28.53 -9.30 3.33
C ALA A 165 -28.30 -10.11 2.04
N VAL A 166 -29.11 -11.15 1.81
CA VAL A 166 -29.04 -11.96 0.58
C VAL A 166 -29.22 -11.09 -0.66
N GLN A 167 -30.27 -10.27 -0.71
CA GLN A 167 -30.53 -9.37 -1.83
C GLN A 167 -29.36 -8.43 -2.11
N ASN A 168 -28.75 -7.86 -1.06
CA ASN A 168 -27.59 -6.99 -1.19
C ASN A 168 -26.35 -7.72 -1.76
N PHE A 169 -26.25 -9.03 -1.58
CA PHE A 169 -25.14 -9.87 -2.02
C PHE A 169 -25.46 -10.75 -3.24
N GLU A 170 -26.62 -10.60 -3.88
CA GLU A 170 -26.98 -11.33 -5.11
C GLU A 170 -25.97 -11.12 -6.26
N TRP A 171 -25.34 -9.96 -6.33
CA TRP A 171 -24.30 -9.72 -7.33
C TRP A 171 -23.11 -10.70 -7.21
N LEU A 172 -22.80 -11.20 -6.00
CA LEU A 172 -21.73 -12.18 -5.81
C LEU A 172 -22.08 -13.52 -6.45
N THR A 173 -23.33 -13.96 -6.36
CA THR A 173 -23.75 -15.23 -6.96
C THR A 173 -23.69 -15.12 -8.48
N SER A 174 -24.10 -13.98 -9.05
CA SER A 174 -23.98 -13.72 -10.49
C SER A 174 -22.54 -13.66 -10.99
N LEU A 175 -21.57 -13.30 -10.14
CA LEU A 175 -20.15 -13.24 -10.49
C LEU A 175 -19.48 -14.62 -10.49
N LEU A 176 -20.02 -15.59 -9.74
CA LEU A 176 -19.44 -16.91 -9.51
C LEU A 176 -20.03 -18.02 -10.41
N MET A 177 -21.06 -17.70 -11.20
CA MET A 177 -21.69 -18.58 -12.19
C MET A 177 -21.19 -18.25 -13.60
#